data_AF-A0A178DZ48-F1
#
_entry.id   AF-A0A178DZ48-F1
#
_cell.length_a   1.000
_cell.length_b   1.000
_cell.length_c   1.000
_cell.angle_alpha   90.00
_cell.angle_beta   90.00
_cell.angle_gamma   90.00
#
_symmetry.space_group_name_H-M   'P 1'
#
loop_
_entity.id
_entity.type
_entity.pdbx_description
1 polymer ?
#
loop_
_entity_poly.entity_id
_entity_poly.type
_entity_poly.pdbx_seq_one_letter_code
_entity_poly.pdbx_strand_id
1 'polypeptide(L)'
;PLQPAPYGLIQERIRSSLYALVVQAILWNQTRGQTARPVLFTLLATYPTPLALSTASLPHLTSILQPIGLHNVRATRLIALAHAWLLAPPSRDRRYRKLHYPSRGCGSDVRSGEVLRLGDERQGWEIAHLPGVGTYALDSYRIFYRDELRGVGGEEGVEPEWKRVVSGDKELKLYLGWRWGREG
;
A
#
# COMPACT_ATOMS: atom_id res chain seq x y z
N PRO A 1 -3.95 0.65 19.13
CA PRO A 1 -5.40 0.92 18.97
C PRO A 1 -5.77 1.21 17.50
N LEU A 2 -6.91 0.71 17.02
CA LEU A 2 -7.40 1.04 15.67
C LEU A 2 -7.74 2.54 15.61
N GLN A 3 -7.32 3.22 14.56
CA GLN A 3 -7.64 4.63 14.36
C GLN A 3 -9.15 4.82 14.07
N PRO A 4 -9.73 5.99 14.40
CA PRO A 4 -11.07 6.35 13.94
C PRO A 4 -11.17 6.26 12.41
N ALA A 5 -12.33 5.83 11.92
CA ALA A 5 -12.63 5.74 10.49
C ALA A 5 -13.92 6.52 10.20
N PRO A 6 -13.84 7.86 10.10
CA PRO A 6 -15.01 8.72 9.92
C PRO A 6 -15.75 8.45 8.60
N TYR A 7 -15.06 7.99 7.56
CA TYR A 7 -15.72 7.53 6.34
C TYR A 7 -16.09 6.04 6.42
N GLY A 8 -15.24 5.24 7.06
CA GLY A 8 -15.46 3.81 7.29
C GLY A 8 -14.54 2.89 6.47
N LEU A 9 -13.55 3.45 5.75
CA LEU A 9 -12.56 2.64 5.05
C LEU A 9 -11.63 1.94 6.05
N ILE A 10 -11.21 0.71 5.72
CA ILE A 10 -10.27 -0.02 6.58
C ILE A 10 -8.90 0.66 6.62
N GLN A 11 -8.49 1.30 5.53
CA GLN A 11 -7.25 2.06 5.41
C GLN A 11 -7.15 3.14 6.47
N GLU A 12 -8.26 3.84 6.80
CA GLU A 12 -8.27 4.84 7.87
C GLU A 12 -7.84 4.23 9.21
N ARG A 13 -8.27 3.00 9.50
CA ARG A 13 -8.00 2.31 10.77
C ARG A 13 -6.57 1.81 10.91
N ILE A 14 -5.94 1.44 9.79
CA ILE A 14 -4.62 0.83 9.73
C ILE A 14 -3.53 1.79 9.23
N ARG A 15 -3.87 3.06 8.98
CA ARG A 15 -2.97 4.05 8.40
C ARG A 15 -1.72 4.35 9.23
N SER A 16 -1.65 3.94 10.49
CA SER A 16 -0.43 4.05 11.30
C SER A 16 0.61 2.96 11.00
N SER A 17 0.35 2.08 10.02
CA SER A 17 1.28 1.04 9.61
C SER A 17 1.28 0.89 8.09
N LEU A 18 2.39 1.30 7.45
CA LEU A 18 2.60 1.11 6.02
C LEU A 18 2.54 -0.38 5.64
N TYR A 19 3.08 -1.25 6.49
CA TYR A 19 3.04 -2.69 6.30
C TYR A 19 1.60 -3.20 6.24
N ALA A 20 0.74 -2.77 7.17
CA ALA A 20 -0.67 -3.15 7.17
C ALA A 20 -1.41 -2.66 5.91
N LEU A 21 -1.15 -1.43 5.46
CA LEU A 21 -1.74 -0.88 4.22
C LEU A 21 -1.33 -1.70 2.98
N VAL A 22 -0.05 -2.05 2.85
CA VAL A 22 0.44 -2.82 1.69
C VAL A 22 -0.11 -4.25 1.71
N VAL A 23 -0.13 -4.91 2.87
CA VAL A 23 -0.73 -6.24 3.02
C VAL A 23 -2.23 -6.21 2.69
N GLN A 24 -2.98 -5.24 3.22
CA GLN A 24 -4.40 -5.08 2.91
C GLN A 24 -4.64 -4.92 1.41
N ALA A 25 -3.83 -4.11 0.73
CA ALA A 25 -3.96 -3.92 -0.71
C ALA A 25 -3.77 -5.20 -1.52
N ILE A 26 -2.85 -6.08 -1.08
CA ILE A 26 -2.65 -7.39 -1.72
C ILE A 26 -3.85 -8.30 -1.51
N LEU A 27 -4.46 -8.30 -0.31
CA LEU A 27 -5.63 -9.12 -0.02
C LEU A 27 -6.88 -8.68 -0.80
N TRP A 28 -7.01 -7.39 -1.12
CA TRP A 28 -8.18 -6.85 -1.83
C TRP A 28 -8.13 -7.06 -3.33
N ASN A 29 -6.99 -7.50 -3.89
CA ASN A 29 -6.87 -7.78 -5.32
C ASN A 29 -7.80 -8.93 -5.74
N GLN A 30 -8.93 -8.60 -6.36
CA GLN A 30 -9.99 -9.54 -6.71
C GLN A 30 -10.68 -10.20 -5.50
N THR A 31 -10.79 -9.49 -4.37
CA THR A 31 -11.62 -9.93 -3.24
C THR A 31 -12.42 -8.78 -2.66
N ARG A 32 -13.67 -9.05 -2.29
CA ARG A 32 -14.52 -8.07 -1.61
C ARG A 32 -14.02 -7.81 -0.20
N GLY A 33 -13.99 -6.54 0.19
CA GLY A 33 -13.38 -6.18 1.45
C GLY A 33 -14.06 -6.72 2.70
N GLN A 34 -15.38 -6.91 2.65
CA GLN A 34 -16.14 -7.51 3.75
C GLN A 34 -15.62 -8.91 4.11
N THR A 35 -15.29 -9.73 3.11
CA THR A 35 -14.80 -11.10 3.31
C THR A 35 -13.33 -11.15 3.69
N ALA A 36 -12.52 -10.23 3.16
CA ALA A 36 -11.08 -10.24 3.40
C ALA A 36 -10.66 -9.53 4.70
N ARG A 37 -11.55 -8.77 5.34
CA ARG A 37 -11.24 -8.05 6.59
C ARG A 37 -10.95 -8.96 7.79
N PRO A 38 -11.72 -10.02 8.05
CA PRO A 38 -11.34 -11.00 9.09
C PRO A 38 -9.97 -11.62 8.82
N VAL A 39 -9.70 -12.01 7.57
CA VAL A 39 -8.42 -12.61 7.16
C VAL A 39 -7.25 -11.63 7.35
N LEU A 40 -7.44 -10.35 7.03
CA LEU A 40 -6.45 -9.30 7.27
C LEU A 40 -6.08 -9.23 8.76
N PHE A 41 -7.08 -9.21 9.65
CA PHE A 41 -6.83 -9.15 11.09
C PHE A 41 -6.14 -10.40 11.61
N THR A 42 -6.57 -11.60 11.20
CA THR A 42 -5.88 -12.85 11.56
C THR A 42 -4.43 -12.85 11.08
N LEU A 43 -4.19 -12.43 9.84
CA LEU A 43 -2.85 -12.38 9.26
C LEU A 43 -1.96 -11.38 10.00
N LEU A 44 -2.42 -10.14 10.25
CA LEU A 44 -1.63 -9.12 10.94
C LEU A 44 -1.42 -9.44 12.43
N ALA A 45 -2.33 -10.18 13.07
CA ALA A 45 -2.10 -10.68 14.42
C ALA A 45 -1.05 -11.80 14.45
N THR A 46 -1.06 -12.68 13.43
CA THR A 46 -0.12 -13.81 13.33
C THR A 46 1.27 -13.38 12.86
N TYR A 47 1.33 -12.45 11.91
CA TYR A 47 2.55 -11.96 11.27
C TYR A 47 2.59 -10.41 11.31
N PRO A 48 2.81 -9.82 12.50
CA PRO A 48 2.69 -8.38 12.72
C PRO A 48 3.76 -7.54 12.04
N THR A 49 4.87 -8.16 11.62
CA THR A 49 6.00 -7.47 10.99
C THR A 49 6.42 -8.16 9.69
N PRO A 50 7.11 -7.45 8.78
CA PRO A 50 7.74 -8.07 7.62
C PRO A 50 8.68 -9.22 8.01
N LEU A 51 9.38 -9.13 9.14
CA LEU A 51 10.24 -10.21 9.62
C LEU A 51 9.44 -11.48 9.92
N ALA A 52 8.36 -11.36 10.70
CA ALA A 52 7.50 -12.50 11.04
C ALA A 52 6.86 -13.13 9.79
N LEU A 53 6.44 -12.31 8.82
CA LEU A 53 5.86 -12.79 7.57
C LEU A 53 6.91 -13.47 6.67
N SER A 54 8.16 -13.02 6.69
CA SER A 54 9.26 -13.61 5.89
C SER A 54 9.61 -15.03 6.33
N THR A 55 9.39 -15.35 7.61
CA THR A 55 9.64 -16.68 8.18
C THR A 55 8.36 -17.52 8.26
N ALA A 56 7.26 -17.06 7.65
CA ALA A 56 5.99 -17.77 7.71
C ALA A 56 6.07 -19.13 7.02
N SER A 57 5.50 -20.15 7.65
CA SER A 57 5.27 -21.44 7.01
C SER A 57 4.27 -21.26 5.86
N LEU A 58 4.69 -21.58 4.63
CA LEU A 58 3.85 -21.44 3.43
C LEU A 58 2.51 -22.19 3.57
N PRO A 59 2.44 -23.46 4.04
CA PRO A 59 1.18 -24.14 4.30
C PRO A 59 0.27 -23.41 5.31
N HIS A 60 0.83 -22.88 6.40
CA HIS A 60 0.07 -22.17 7.41
C HIS A 60 -0.46 -20.82 6.92
N LEU A 61 0.37 -20.04 6.22
CA LEU A 61 -0.08 -18.79 5.60
C LEU A 61 -1.18 -19.06 4.56
N THR A 62 -1.04 -20.14 3.82
CA THR A 62 -2.04 -20.57 2.83
C THR A 62 -3.38 -20.90 3.47
N SER A 63 -3.39 -21.60 4.62
CA SER A 63 -4.64 -21.94 5.32
C SER A 63 -5.38 -20.68 5.81
N ILE A 64 -4.66 -19.68 6.31
CA ILE A 64 -5.23 -18.37 6.69
C ILE A 64 -5.90 -17.68 5.49
N LEU A 65 -5.30 -17.79 4.31
CA LEU A 65 -5.77 -17.12 3.08
C LEU A 65 -6.83 -17.91 2.32
N GLN A 66 -7.05 -19.18 2.65
CA GLN A 66 -7.96 -20.08 1.94
C GLN A 66 -9.37 -19.49 1.73
N PRO A 67 -10.01 -18.86 2.74
CA PRO A 67 -11.39 -18.38 2.63
C PRO A 67 -11.63 -17.29 1.58
N ILE A 68 -10.57 -16.61 1.13
CA ILE A 68 -10.66 -15.47 0.21
C ILE A 68 -10.19 -15.79 -1.22
N GLY A 69 -9.87 -17.05 -1.49
CA GLY A 69 -9.38 -17.51 -2.79
C GLY A 69 -7.96 -17.04 -3.13
N LEU A 70 -7.40 -17.55 -4.22
CA LEU A 70 -6.04 -17.25 -4.70
C LEU A 70 -4.94 -17.48 -3.64
N HIS A 71 -5.21 -18.32 -2.63
CA HIS A 71 -4.43 -18.46 -1.42
C HIS A 71 -2.97 -18.82 -1.69
N ASN A 72 -2.71 -19.77 -2.59
CA ASN A 72 -1.34 -20.17 -2.95
C ASN A 72 -0.54 -18.99 -3.52
N VAL A 73 -1.09 -18.29 -4.50
CA VAL A 73 -0.42 -17.14 -5.16
C VAL A 73 -0.24 -15.99 -4.18
N ARG A 74 -1.23 -15.75 -3.32
CA ARG A 74 -1.16 -14.71 -2.29
C ARG A 74 -0.12 -15.03 -1.23
N ALA A 75 -0.06 -16.26 -0.75
CA ALA A 75 0.90 -16.68 0.26
C ALA A 75 2.34 -16.51 -0.25
N THR A 76 2.63 -17.03 -1.45
CA THR A 76 3.94 -16.84 -2.09
C THR A 76 4.28 -15.37 -2.30
N ARG A 77 3.30 -14.56 -2.74
CA ARG A 77 3.51 -13.12 -2.95
C ARG A 77 3.74 -12.35 -1.66
N LEU A 78 3.07 -12.72 -0.56
CA LEU A 78 3.24 -12.10 0.74
C LEU A 78 4.60 -12.43 1.38
N ILE A 79 5.09 -13.66 1.21
CA ILE A 79 6.45 -14.02 1.64
C ILE A 79 7.49 -13.28 0.79
N ALA A 80 7.31 -13.22 -0.54
CA ALA A 80 8.19 -12.46 -1.42
C ALA A 80 8.20 -10.95 -1.09
N LEU A 81 7.02 -10.39 -0.79
CA LEU A 81 6.88 -9.02 -0.29
C LEU A 81 7.72 -8.81 0.96
N ALA A 82 7.59 -9.72 1.93
CA ALA A 82 8.29 -9.63 3.21
C ALA A 82 9.82 -9.64 3.03
N HIS A 83 10.35 -10.55 2.20
CA HIS A 83 11.78 -10.55 1.88
C HIS A 83 12.24 -9.27 1.18
N ALA A 84 11.49 -8.79 0.17
CA ALA A 84 11.81 -7.53 -0.51
C ALA A 84 11.78 -6.34 0.45
N TRP A 85 10.86 -6.34 1.42
CA TRP A 85 10.77 -5.32 2.46
C TRP A 85 11.99 -5.34 3.37
N LEU A 86 12.45 -6.52 3.80
CA LEU A 86 13.64 -6.63 4.66
C LEU A 86 14.92 -6.21 3.92
N LEU A 87 15.03 -6.56 2.63
CA LEU A 87 16.17 -6.20 1.80
C LEU A 87 16.23 -4.69 1.53
N ALA A 88 15.09 -4.09 1.21
CA ALA A 88 14.98 -2.68 0.91
C ALA A 88 13.70 -2.11 1.51
N PRO A 89 13.70 -1.73 2.80
CA PRO A 89 12.53 -1.13 3.43
C PRO A 89 12.10 0.14 2.69
N PRO A 90 10.78 0.43 2.59
CA PRO A 90 10.31 1.72 2.11
C PRO A 90 10.98 2.87 2.87
N SER A 91 11.39 3.89 2.14
CA SER A 91 12.13 5.03 2.68
C SER A 91 11.79 6.26 1.84
N ARG A 92 11.75 7.43 2.49
CA ARG A 92 11.56 8.71 1.78
C ARG A 92 12.70 9.05 0.82
N ASP A 93 13.87 8.44 0.99
CA ASP A 93 15.08 8.76 0.23
C ASP A 93 15.22 7.91 -1.05
N ARG A 94 14.33 6.94 -1.25
CA ARG A 94 14.37 6.01 -2.39
C ARG A 94 12.99 5.86 -3.02
N ARG A 95 12.94 6.08 -4.32
CA ARG A 95 11.76 5.86 -5.16
C ARG A 95 12.10 4.87 -6.27
N TYR A 96 11.09 4.14 -6.71
CA TYR A 96 11.19 3.16 -7.79
C TYR A 96 10.14 3.43 -8.85
N ARG A 97 10.42 3.01 -10.07
CA ARG A 97 9.48 3.18 -11.18
C ARG A 97 8.21 2.34 -10.97
N LYS A 98 7.08 2.88 -11.44
CA LYS A 98 5.88 2.10 -11.77
C LYS A 98 5.44 2.50 -13.16
N LEU A 99 5.53 1.56 -14.11
CA LEU A 99 5.13 1.81 -15.49
C LEU A 99 3.63 2.14 -15.56
N HIS A 100 3.31 3.17 -16.35
CA HIS A 100 1.94 3.64 -16.61
C HIS A 100 1.17 4.06 -15.35
N TYR A 101 1.87 4.54 -14.32
CA TYR A 101 1.26 5.08 -13.11
C TYR A 101 1.88 6.46 -12.75
N PRO A 102 1.05 7.48 -12.43
CA PRO A 102 -0.40 7.42 -12.29
C PRO A 102 -1.13 7.45 -13.64
N SER A 103 -0.41 7.78 -14.73
CA SER A 103 -0.96 7.91 -16.06
C SER A 103 -0.15 7.11 -17.08
N ARG A 104 -0.76 6.82 -18.23
CA ARG A 104 -0.09 6.09 -19.32
C ARG A 104 1.15 6.86 -19.79
N GLY A 105 2.31 6.20 -19.73
CA GLY A 105 3.59 6.75 -20.21
C GLY A 105 4.56 7.08 -19.07
N CYS A 106 4.06 7.32 -17.87
CA CYS A 106 4.89 7.57 -16.68
C CYS A 106 5.82 6.39 -16.37
N GLY A 107 7.04 6.70 -15.91
CA GLY A 107 8.07 5.74 -15.51
C GLY A 107 8.80 5.04 -16.66
N SER A 108 8.61 5.49 -17.91
CA SER A 108 9.32 4.98 -19.10
C SER A 108 10.76 5.50 -19.21
N ASP A 109 11.03 6.63 -18.56
CA ASP A 109 12.31 7.31 -18.40
C ASP A 109 13.19 6.72 -17.28
N VAL A 110 12.73 5.65 -16.63
CA VAL A 110 13.42 4.99 -15.51
C VAL A 110 13.58 3.50 -15.80
N ARG A 111 14.81 2.99 -15.65
CA ARG A 111 15.12 1.58 -15.93
C ARG A 111 14.56 0.66 -14.85
N SER A 112 14.35 -0.61 -15.22
CA SER A 112 13.94 -1.62 -14.25
C SER A 112 15.00 -1.81 -13.16
N GLY A 113 14.62 -1.73 -11.89
CA GLY A 113 15.54 -1.83 -10.76
C GLY A 113 16.36 -0.56 -10.47
N GLU A 114 16.23 0.49 -11.28
CA GLU A 114 16.86 1.77 -10.99
C GLU A 114 16.23 2.42 -9.75
N VAL A 115 17.09 2.94 -8.88
CA VAL A 115 16.69 3.63 -7.64
C VAL A 115 16.82 5.12 -7.85
N LEU A 116 15.71 5.83 -7.80
CA LEU A 116 15.70 7.30 -7.83
C LEU A 116 15.94 7.80 -6.41
N ARG A 117 17.04 8.54 -6.21
CA ARG A 117 17.42 9.10 -4.90
C ARG A 117 16.76 10.45 -4.65
N LEU A 118 17.05 11.03 -3.49
CA LEU A 118 16.69 12.41 -3.16
C LEU A 118 17.27 13.36 -4.22
N GLY A 119 16.48 14.35 -4.65
CA GLY A 119 16.87 15.32 -5.69
C GLY A 119 16.64 14.87 -7.13
N ASP A 120 16.33 13.60 -7.38
CA ASP A 120 15.95 13.16 -8.73
C ASP A 120 14.58 13.73 -9.13
N GLU A 121 14.51 14.49 -10.22
CA GLU A 121 13.27 15.14 -10.66
C GLU A 121 12.26 14.14 -11.25
N ARG A 122 12.72 12.94 -11.64
CA ARG A 122 11.87 11.92 -12.26
C ARG A 122 10.88 11.33 -11.26
N GLN A 123 9.72 10.93 -11.77
CA GLN A 123 8.64 10.40 -10.95
C GLN A 123 8.91 8.95 -10.53
N GLY A 124 8.68 8.66 -9.25
CA GLY A 124 8.72 7.29 -8.71
C GLY A 124 8.06 7.21 -7.34
N TRP A 125 8.02 6.00 -6.80
CA TRP A 125 7.24 5.68 -5.60
C TRP A 125 8.03 4.82 -4.62
N GLU A 126 7.90 5.13 -3.34
CA GLU A 126 8.69 4.61 -2.23
C GLU A 126 8.43 3.12 -1.94
N ILE A 127 7.30 2.60 -2.45
CA ILE A 127 6.87 1.21 -2.29
C ILE A 127 6.77 0.44 -3.61
N ALA A 128 7.09 1.04 -4.76
CA ALA A 128 6.81 0.42 -6.06
C ALA A 128 7.67 -0.82 -6.39
N HIS A 129 8.80 -1.01 -5.71
CA HIS A 129 9.64 -2.21 -5.84
C HIS A 129 9.05 -3.44 -5.15
N LEU A 130 8.09 -3.26 -4.25
CA LEU A 130 7.53 -4.33 -3.46
C LEU A 130 6.61 -5.26 -4.30
N PRO A 131 6.82 -6.58 -4.26
CA PRO A 131 5.94 -7.55 -4.92
C PRO A 131 4.47 -7.37 -4.53
N GLY A 132 3.59 -7.31 -5.54
CA GLY A 132 2.16 -7.14 -5.33
C GLY A 132 1.67 -5.69 -5.23
N VAL A 133 2.57 -4.69 -5.24
CA VAL A 133 2.19 -3.28 -5.29
C VAL A 133 1.71 -2.90 -6.71
N GLY A 134 0.39 -2.80 -6.85
CA GLY A 134 -0.31 -2.30 -8.04
C GLY A 134 -0.83 -0.87 -7.87
N THR A 135 -1.63 -0.40 -8.84
CA THR A 135 -2.27 0.92 -8.83
C THR A 135 -3.07 1.18 -7.54
N TYR A 136 -3.90 0.22 -7.13
CA TYR A 136 -4.69 0.34 -5.89
C TYR A 136 -3.83 0.50 -4.63
N ALA A 137 -2.72 -0.24 -4.55
CA ALA A 137 -1.80 -0.14 -3.42
C ALA A 137 -1.08 1.22 -3.40
N LEU A 138 -0.68 1.73 -4.56
CA LEU A 138 -0.06 3.05 -4.69
C LEU A 138 -1.04 4.18 -4.37
N ASP A 139 -2.28 4.11 -4.85
CA ASP A 139 -3.30 5.10 -4.51
C ASP A 139 -3.59 5.08 -3.00
N SER A 140 -3.76 3.89 -2.41
CA SER A 140 -3.96 3.75 -0.96
C SER A 140 -2.77 4.32 -0.18
N TYR A 141 -1.55 4.02 -0.59
CA TYR A 141 -0.34 4.59 0.02
C TYR A 141 -0.31 6.12 -0.07
N ARG A 142 -0.57 6.68 -1.26
CA ARG A 142 -0.58 8.13 -1.50
C ARG A 142 -1.66 8.85 -0.70
N ILE A 143 -2.83 8.24 -0.53
CA ILE A 143 -3.96 8.84 0.20
C ILE A 143 -3.73 8.80 1.73
N PHE A 144 -3.19 7.69 2.23
CA PHE A 144 -3.24 7.38 3.67
C PHE A 144 -1.89 7.44 4.39
N TYR A 145 -0.75 7.38 3.69
CA TYR A 145 0.57 7.21 4.34
C TYR A 145 1.74 8.00 3.74
N ARG A 146 1.69 8.38 2.45
CA ARG A 146 2.88 8.94 1.77
C ARG A 146 3.47 10.16 2.47
N ASP A 147 2.62 11.08 2.92
CA ASP A 147 3.07 12.27 3.65
C ASP A 147 3.71 11.91 5.01
N GLU A 148 3.21 10.88 5.69
CA GLU A 148 3.79 10.35 6.93
C GLU A 148 5.17 9.74 6.68
N LEU A 149 5.34 8.93 5.62
CA LEU A 149 6.66 8.39 5.27
C LEU A 149 7.67 9.49 4.93
N ARG A 150 7.20 10.56 4.28
CA ARG A 150 8.05 11.70 3.89
C ARG A 150 8.32 12.67 5.04
N GLY A 151 7.53 12.61 6.11
CA GLY A 151 7.65 13.52 7.26
C GLY A 151 7.07 14.91 7.00
N VAL A 152 6.13 15.04 6.06
CA VAL A 152 5.48 16.31 5.67
C VAL A 152 3.98 16.32 5.99
N GLY A 153 3.50 15.32 6.73
CA GLY A 153 2.10 15.17 7.07
C GLY A 153 1.62 16.28 8.01
N GLY A 154 0.77 17.18 7.51
CA GLY A 154 0.21 18.28 8.29
C GLY A 154 1.14 19.50 8.41
N GLU A 155 2.19 19.58 7.58
CA GLU A 155 3.06 20.74 7.51
C GLU A 155 2.35 21.92 6.83
N GLU A 156 2.43 23.12 7.43
CA GLU A 156 1.82 24.33 6.87
C GLU A 156 2.45 24.69 5.52
N GLY A 157 1.61 25.06 4.55
CA GLY A 157 2.06 25.42 3.20
C GLY A 157 2.39 24.25 2.28
N VAL A 158 2.37 23.00 2.78
CA VAL A 158 2.54 21.80 1.94
C VAL A 158 1.19 21.22 1.56
N GLU A 159 0.91 21.15 0.27
CA GLU A 159 -0.32 20.51 -0.21
C GLU A 159 -0.28 18.98 0.05
N PRO A 160 -1.27 18.42 0.77
CA PRO A 160 -1.32 16.99 1.06
C PRO A 160 -1.38 16.11 -0.19
N GLU A 161 -0.71 14.97 -0.17
CA GLU A 161 -0.60 14.09 -1.33
C GLU A 161 -1.94 13.58 -1.87
N TRP A 162 -2.90 13.33 -0.97
CA TRP A 162 -4.21 12.81 -1.36
C TRP A 162 -4.95 13.71 -2.37
N LYS A 163 -4.68 15.03 -2.37
CA LYS A 163 -5.30 16.00 -3.32
C LYS A 163 -4.83 15.76 -4.77
N ARG A 164 -3.67 15.12 -4.95
CA ARG A 164 -3.09 14.77 -6.26
C ARG A 164 -3.42 13.35 -6.72
N VAL A 165 -4.27 12.62 -6.00
CA VAL A 165 -4.63 11.24 -6.33
C VAL A 165 -5.93 11.21 -7.12
N VAL A 166 -5.87 10.63 -8.32
CA VAL A 166 -7.05 10.29 -9.14
C VAL A 166 -7.13 8.78 -9.21
N SER A 167 -7.81 8.18 -8.23
CA SER A 167 -7.92 6.73 -8.16
C SER A 167 -8.90 6.18 -9.19
N GLY A 168 -8.58 5.02 -9.77
CA GLY A 168 -9.52 4.23 -10.58
C GLY A 168 -10.51 3.40 -9.76
N ASP A 169 -10.18 3.15 -8.48
CA ASP A 169 -10.93 2.28 -7.58
C ASP A 169 -12.23 2.94 -7.10
N LYS A 170 -13.31 2.16 -7.02
CA LYS A 170 -14.65 2.66 -6.68
C LYS A 170 -14.71 3.21 -5.26
N GLU A 171 -14.13 2.52 -4.28
CA GLU A 171 -14.19 2.93 -2.87
C GLU A 171 -13.28 4.14 -2.61
N LEU A 172 -12.06 4.15 -3.19
CA LEU A 172 -11.15 5.28 -3.06
C LEU A 172 -11.69 6.55 -3.74
N LYS A 173 -12.38 6.44 -4.89
CA LYS A 173 -13.05 7.58 -5.53
C LYS A 173 -14.11 8.21 -4.63
N LEU A 174 -14.97 7.39 -4.03
CA LEU A 174 -16.01 7.88 -3.13
C LEU A 174 -15.42 8.49 -1.86
N TYR A 175 -14.35 7.90 -1.32
CA TYR A 175 -13.62 8.45 -0.20
C TYR A 175 -13.01 9.82 -0.52
N LEU A 176 -12.35 9.96 -1.68
CA LEU A 176 -11.77 11.23 -2.11
C LEU A 176 -12.85 12.31 -2.29
N GLY A 177 -13.99 11.98 -2.90
CA GLY A 177 -15.11 12.90 -3.04
C GLY A 177 -15.65 13.39 -1.69
N TRP A 178 -15.85 12.47 -0.74
CA TRP A 178 -16.22 12.82 0.64
C TRP A 178 -15.16 13.68 1.33
N ARG A 179 -13.87 13.37 1.16
CA ARG A 179 -12.76 14.09 1.79
C ARG A 179 -12.66 15.52 1.27
N TRP A 180 -12.80 15.71 -0.04
CA TRP A 180 -12.92 17.05 -0.65
C TRP A 180 -14.11 17.83 -0.10
N GLY A 181 -15.27 17.19 0.07
CA GLY A 181 -16.49 17.82 0.62
C GLY A 181 -16.40 18.24 2.10
N ARG A 182 -15.32 17.89 2.82
CA ARG A 182 -15.08 18.36 4.20
C ARG A 182 -14.15 19.57 4.29
N GLU A 183 -13.51 19.93 3.18
CA GLU A 183 -12.59 21.08 3.12
C GLU A 183 -13.29 22.36 2.62
N GLY A 184 -14.44 22.22 1.97
CA GLY A 184 -15.36 23.32 1.64
C GLY A 184 -16.41 23.51 2.72
#